data_AF-A0A4V3RCJ8-F1
#
_entry.id   AF-A0A4V3RCJ8-F1
#
_cell.length_a   1.000
_cell.length_b   1.000
_cell.length_c   1.000
_cell.angle_alpha   90.00
_cell.angle_beta   90.00
_cell.angle_gamma   90.00
#
_symmetry.space_group_name_H-M   'P 1'
#
loop_
_entity.id
_entity.type
_entity.pdbx_description
1 polymer ?
#
loop_
_entity_poly.entity_id
_entity_poly.type
_entity_poly.pdbx_seq_one_letter_code
_entity_poly.pdbx_strand_id
1 'polypeptide(L)'
;MTRRITLNLDLNENDLDALQAVLSNPAAVAKAIAPSDPREQIRIVDVLAEMAGGVAKALAHVMANAIDKQIVSSEERWGGRHDRYGEN
;
A
#
# COMPACT_ATOMS: atom_id res chain seq x y z
N MET A 1 15.05 -12.72 -18.93
CA MET A 1 14.28 -11.57 -19.44
C MET A 1 13.36 -11.11 -18.31
N THR A 2 13.29 -9.82 -18.04
CA THR A 2 12.45 -9.26 -16.97
C THR A 2 11.38 -8.37 -17.59
N ARG A 3 10.13 -8.49 -17.13
CA ARG A 3 9.01 -7.65 -17.56
C ARG A 3 8.48 -6.90 -16.35
N ARG A 4 8.29 -5.59 -16.50
CA ARG A 4 7.61 -4.77 -15.50
C ARG A 4 6.12 -4.72 -15.82
N ILE A 5 5.30 -5.05 -14.83
CA ILE A 5 3.84 -4.96 -14.90
C ILE A 5 3.36 -3.89 -13.92
N THR A 6 2.29 -3.18 -14.29
CA THR A 6 1.60 -2.23 -13.41
C THR A 6 0.24 -2.82 -13.08
N LEU A 7 -0.11 -2.84 -11.80
CA LEU A 7 -1.40 -3.31 -11.30
C LEU A 7 -2.16 -2.13 -10.71
N ASN A 8 -3.41 -1.97 -11.14
CA ASN A 8 -4.37 -1.07 -10.50
C ASN A 8 -5.37 -1.95 -9.74
N LEU A 9 -5.33 -1.88 -8.42
CA LEU A 9 -6.18 -2.67 -7.54
C LEU A 9 -7.07 -1.71 -6.74
N ASP A 10 -8.38 -1.84 -6.92
CA ASP A 10 -9.38 -1.18 -6.07
C ASP A 10 -9.76 -2.15 -4.96
N LEU A 11 -9.17 -1.96 -3.78
CA LEU A 11 -9.36 -2.84 -2.61
C LEU A 11 -10.15 -2.09 -1.54
N ASN A 12 -11.15 -2.76 -0.95
CA ASN A 12 -11.68 -2.33 0.34
C ASN A 12 -10.74 -2.78 1.48
N GLU A 13 -11.07 -2.41 2.73
CA GLU A 13 -10.26 -2.75 3.90
C GLU A 13 -10.09 -4.27 4.09
N ASN A 14 -11.16 -5.05 3.92
CA ASN A 14 -11.11 -6.51 4.06
C ASN A 14 -10.23 -7.17 2.97
N ASP A 15 -10.33 -6.69 1.73
CA ASP A 15 -9.53 -7.19 0.63
C ASP A 15 -8.05 -6.82 0.79
N LEU A 16 -7.79 -5.63 1.34
CA LEU A 16 -6.43 -5.20 1.69
C LEU A 16 -5.84 -6.06 2.81
N ASP A 17 -6.61 -6.36 3.86
CA ASP A 17 -6.19 -7.24 4.95
C ASP A 17 -5.91 -8.66 4.43
N ALA A 18 -6.78 -9.18 3.55
CA ALA A 18 -6.57 -10.47 2.91
C ALA A 18 -5.28 -10.48 2.07
N LEU A 19 -5.02 -9.42 1.30
CA LEU A 19 -3.79 -9.27 0.53
C LEU A 19 -2.55 -9.23 1.45
N GLN A 20 -2.60 -8.47 2.55
CA GLN A 20 -1.51 -8.44 3.53
C GLN A 20 -1.27 -9.81 4.16
N ALA A 21 -2.33 -10.55 4.50
CA ALA A 21 -2.21 -11.89 5.05
C ALA A 21 -1.50 -12.84 4.09
N VAL A 22 -1.87 -12.84 2.80
CA VAL A 22 -1.20 -13.64 1.76
C VAL A 22 0.28 -13.28 1.64
N LEU A 23 0.61 -11.99 1.65
CA LEU A 23 1.98 -11.49 1.47
C LEU A 23 2.86 -11.62 2.73
N SER A 24 2.24 -11.80 3.91
CA SER A 24 2.96 -11.95 5.18
C SER A 24 3.75 -13.25 5.30
N ASN A 25 3.33 -14.31 4.60
CA ASN A 25 4.01 -15.59 4.58
C ASN A 25 4.07 -16.22 3.18
N PRO A 26 4.94 -15.69 2.30
CA PRO A 26 5.11 -16.19 0.94
C PRO A 26 5.49 -17.67 0.86
N ALA A 27 6.27 -18.16 1.84
CA ALA A 27 6.74 -19.54 1.86
C ALA A 27 5.59 -20.53 2.08
N ALA A 28 4.63 -20.20 2.95
CA ALA A 28 3.44 -21.01 3.15
C ALA A 28 2.59 -21.08 1.87
N VAL A 29 2.40 -19.95 1.19
CA VAL A 29 1.65 -19.88 -0.08
C VAL A 29 2.36 -20.71 -1.17
N ALA A 30 3.67 -20.54 -1.32
CA ALA A 30 4.48 -21.31 -2.27
C ALA A 30 4.40 -22.82 -2.00
N LYS A 31 4.47 -23.24 -0.73
CA LYS A 31 4.37 -24.65 -0.34
C LYS A 31 2.99 -25.24 -0.63
N ALA A 32 1.92 -24.44 -0.49
CA ALA A 32 0.56 -24.86 -0.82
C ALA A 32 0.35 -25.04 -2.33
N ILE A 33 0.92 -24.14 -3.14
CA ILE A 33 0.74 -24.16 -4.61
C ILE A 33 1.62 -25.25 -5.27
N ALA A 34 2.88 -25.36 -4.85
CA ALA A 34 3.87 -26.23 -5.50
C ALA A 34 4.54 -27.18 -4.49
N PRO A 35 3.81 -28.07 -3.80
CA PRO A 35 4.31 -28.79 -2.63
C PRO A 35 5.55 -29.65 -2.89
N SER A 36 5.70 -30.15 -4.12
CA SER A 36 6.76 -31.07 -4.53
C SER A 36 7.77 -30.45 -5.50
N ASP A 37 7.66 -29.15 -5.84
CA ASP A 37 8.58 -28.47 -6.75
C ASP A 37 9.30 -27.32 -6.03
N PRO A 38 10.51 -27.54 -5.50
CA PRO A 38 11.28 -26.50 -4.83
C PRO A 38 11.65 -25.33 -5.75
N ARG A 39 11.80 -25.57 -7.06
CA ARG A 39 12.16 -24.49 -8.00
C ARG A 39 10.97 -23.58 -8.23
N GLU A 40 9.78 -24.15 -8.38
CA GLU A 40 8.56 -23.37 -8.50
C GLU A 40 8.22 -22.64 -7.19
N GLN A 41 8.46 -23.27 -6.03
CA GLN A 41 8.32 -22.59 -4.73
C GLN A 41 9.18 -21.32 -4.65
N ILE A 42 10.47 -21.40 -5.02
CA ILE A 42 11.37 -20.24 -5.01
C ILE A 42 10.81 -19.11 -5.89
N ARG A 43 10.35 -19.44 -7.11
CA ARG A 43 9.77 -18.44 -8.01
C ARG A 43 8.52 -17.77 -7.43
N ILE A 44 7.65 -18.55 -6.78
CA ILE A 44 6.44 -18.00 -6.14
C ILE A 44 6.83 -17.08 -4.98
N VAL A 45 7.78 -17.49 -4.13
CA VAL A 45 8.28 -16.65 -3.03
C VAL A 45 8.84 -15.34 -3.58
N ASP A 46 9.65 -15.39 -4.63
CA ASP A 46 10.26 -14.19 -5.22
C ASP A 46 9.18 -13.22 -5.75
N VAL A 47 8.15 -13.72 -6.42
CA VAL A 47 7.03 -12.90 -6.92
C VAL A 47 6.25 -12.26 -5.77
N LEU A 48 5.91 -13.03 -4.74
CA LEU A 48 5.16 -12.53 -3.60
C LEU A 48 5.98 -11.53 -2.77
N ALA A 49 7.30 -11.72 -2.65
CA ALA A 49 8.20 -10.77 -2.00
C ALA A 49 8.26 -9.44 -2.77
N GLU A 50 8.35 -9.47 -4.10
CA GLU A 50 8.30 -8.28 -4.95
C GLU A 50 6.95 -7.56 -4.80
N MET A 51 5.83 -8.31 -4.80
CA MET A 51 4.50 -7.75 -4.57
C MET A 51 4.37 -7.11 -3.19
N ALA A 52 4.89 -7.75 -2.13
CA ALA A 52 4.90 -7.18 -0.78
C ALA A 52 5.64 -5.84 -0.74
N GLY A 53 6.79 -5.76 -1.39
CA GLY A 53 7.54 -4.49 -1.52
C GLY A 53 6.75 -3.42 -2.29
N GLY A 54 6.07 -3.79 -3.37
CA GLY A 54 5.22 -2.89 -4.15
C GLY A 54 4.02 -2.36 -3.35
N VAL A 55 3.31 -3.26 -2.66
CA VAL A 55 2.14 -2.91 -1.83
C VAL A 55 2.55 -2.02 -0.66
N ALA A 56 3.64 -2.33 0.04
CA ALA A 56 4.14 -1.50 1.14
C ALA A 56 4.46 -0.07 0.69
N LYS A 57 5.09 0.09 -0.49
CA LYS A 57 5.35 1.41 -1.09
C LYS A 57 4.07 2.15 -1.45
N ALA A 58 3.10 1.45 -2.04
CA ALA A 58 1.81 2.04 -2.40
C ALA A 58 1.06 2.54 -1.15
N LEU A 59 0.99 1.73 -0.09
CA LEU A 59 0.34 2.11 1.17
C LEU A 59 1.04 3.29 1.85
N ALA A 60 2.37 3.29 1.89
CA ALA A 60 3.14 4.42 2.42
C ALA A 60 2.86 5.72 1.66
N HIS A 61 2.71 5.65 0.33
CA HIS A 61 2.36 6.81 -0.49
C HIS A 61 0.94 7.32 -0.22
N VAL A 62 -0.03 6.41 -0.04
CA VAL A 62 -1.41 6.77 0.34
C VAL A 62 -1.43 7.47 1.70
N MET A 63 -0.68 6.96 2.70
CA MET A 63 -0.58 7.57 4.02
C MET A 63 0.07 8.96 3.97
N ALA A 64 1.18 9.11 3.24
CA ALA A 64 1.84 10.41 3.07
C ALA A 64 0.88 11.45 2.45
N ASN A 65 0.17 11.07 1.38
CA ASN A 65 -0.80 11.95 0.73
C ASN A 65 -1.99 12.31 1.65
N ALA A 66 -2.41 11.39 2.53
CA ALA A 66 -3.48 11.65 3.49
C ALA A 66 -3.05 12.67 4.57
N ILE A 67 -1.80 12.58 5.03
CA ILE A 67 -1.22 13.52 6.00
C ILE A 67 -1.13 14.92 5.39
N ASP A 68 -0.59 15.04 4.17
CA ASP A 68 -0.46 16.33 3.48
C ASP A 68 -1.83 17.03 3.34
N LYS A 69 -2.87 16.29 2.98
CA LYS A 69 -4.23 16.82 2.87
C LYS A 69 -4.80 17.30 4.22
N GLN A 70 -4.49 16.61 5.32
CA GLN A 70 -4.94 17.04 6.66
C GLN A 70 -4.23 18.32 7.12
N ILE A 71 -2.95 18.49 6.78
CA ILE A 71 -2.17 19.69 7.11
C ILE A 71 -2.74 20.91 6.36
N VAL A 72 -2.93 20.79 5.05
CA VAL A 72 -3.51 21.88 4.23
C VAL A 72 -4.91 22.27 4.72
N SER A 73 -5.77 21.30 5.02
CA SER A 73 -7.11 21.57 5.55
C SER A 73 -7.09 22.26 6.92
N SER A 74 -6.10 21.94 7.77
CA SER A 74 -5.91 22.61 9.05
C SER A 74 -5.48 24.07 8.84
N GLU A 75 -4.48 24.33 7.98
CA GLU A 75 -3.96 25.68 7.71
C GLU A 75 -5.04 26.61 7.13
N GLU A 76 -5.87 26.16 6.19
CA GLU A 76 -7.01 26.93 5.67
C GLU A 76 -8.03 27.30 6.77
N ARG A 77 -8.25 26.38 7.72
CA ARG A 77 -9.20 26.56 8.84
C ARG A 77 -8.69 27.54 9.92
N TRP A 78 -7.38 27.71 10.05
CA TRP A 78 -6.76 28.72 10.93
C TRP A 78 -6.54 30.06 10.22
N GLY A 79 -6.22 30.05 8.92
CA GLY A 79 -6.09 31.26 8.09
C GLY A 79 -7.40 32.03 7.94
N GLY A 80 -8.55 31.35 7.82
CA GLY A 80 -9.86 32.01 7.70
C GLY A 80 -10.41 32.66 8.99
N ARG A 81 -9.66 32.63 10.10
CA ARG A 81 -10.09 33.23 11.38
C ARG A 81 -9.44 34.57 11.69
N HIS A 82 -8.43 34.99 10.92
CA HIS A 82 -7.65 36.20 11.21
C HIS A 82 -8.20 37.48 10.57
N ASP A 83 -9.18 37.41 9.68
CA ASP A 83 -9.71 38.59 8.95
C ASP A 83 -10.96 39.22 9.58
N ARG A 84 -11.37 38.78 10.79
CA ARG A 84 -12.65 39.22 11.40
C ARG A 84 -12.54 40.21 12.55
N TYR A 85 -11.35 40.76 12.82
CA TYR A 85 -11.14 41.77 13.86
C TYR A 85 -10.19 42.86 13.38
N GLY A 86 -10.70 43.76 12.54
CA GLY A 86 -9.87 44.84 11.98
C GLY A 86 -10.62 45.99 11.34
N GLU A 87 -11.83 46.30 11.77
CA GLU A 87 -12.47 47.59 11.47
C GLU A 87 -13.23 48.08 12.69
N ASN A 88 -12.61 49.00 13.43
CA ASN A 88 -13.28 50.13 14.08
C ASN A 88 -12.25 51.20 14.46
#